data_AF-Q8CME6-F1
#
_entry.id   AF-Q8CME6-F1
#
_cell.length_a   1.000
_cell.length_b   1.000
_cell.length_c   1.000
_cell.angle_alpha   90.00
_cell.angle_beta   90.00
_cell.angle_gamma   90.00
#
_symmetry.space_group_name_H-M   'P 1'
#
loop_
_entity.id
_entity.type
_entity.pdbx_description
1 polymer ?
#
loop_
_entity_poly.entity_id
_entity_poly.type
_entity_poly.pdbx_seq_one_letter_code
_entity_poly.pdbx_strand_id
1 'polypeptide(L)'
;MKARYRYRFYPTDQQRQRLAQLFGCVRVVWNDALEICKKSDKLPKTSELQKLVITQGKKTPERQWLSDVSNVPLQQSVADLGVAYKNFFD
;
A
#
# COMPACT_ATOMS: atom_id res chain seq x y z
N MET A 1 8.96 -2.23 33.22
CA MET A 1 8.01 -3.25 32.74
C MET A 1 7.21 -2.63 31.60
N LYS A 2 7.23 -3.17 30.37
CA LYS A 2 6.38 -2.63 29.28
C LYS A 2 5.01 -3.29 29.35
N ALA A 3 3.98 -2.53 29.68
CA ALA A 3 2.60 -3.01 29.61
C ALA A 3 2.15 -3.12 28.14
N ARG A 4 1.46 -4.21 27.79
CA ARG A 4 0.83 -4.39 26.47
C ARG A 4 -0.67 -4.33 26.66
N TYR A 5 -1.33 -3.42 25.96
CA TYR A 5 -2.77 -3.26 26.01
C TYR A 5 -3.43 -3.85 24.76
N ARG A 6 -4.58 -4.51 24.95
CA ARG A 6 -5.42 -5.02 23.88
C ARG A 6 -6.78 -4.35 23.99
N TYR A 7 -7.17 -3.64 22.93
CA TYR A 7 -8.46 -2.97 22.86
C TYR A 7 -9.28 -3.54 21.69
N ARG A 8 -10.59 -3.56 21.86
CA ARG A 8 -11.53 -3.80 20.77
C ARG A 8 -12.02 -2.46 20.25
N PHE A 9 -11.84 -2.24 18.96
CA PHE A 9 -12.26 -1.03 18.28
C PHE A 9 -13.66 -1.22 17.67
N TYR A 10 -14.54 -0.25 17.86
CA TYR A 10 -15.90 -0.23 17.33
C TYR A 10 -16.09 1.03 16.47
N PRO A 11 -15.76 0.97 15.17
CA PRO A 11 -15.83 2.13 14.29
C PRO A 11 -17.27 2.56 14.03
N THR A 12 -17.49 3.88 13.96
CA THR A 12 -18.72 4.45 13.38
C THR A 12 -18.83 4.10 11.90
N ASP A 13 -20.02 4.26 11.33
CA ASP A 13 -20.29 3.94 9.93
C ASP A 13 -19.36 4.70 8.98
N GLN A 14 -19.15 5.99 9.25
CA GLN A 14 -18.22 6.84 8.52
C GLN A 14 -16.77 6.33 8.64
N GLN A 15 -16.33 5.92 9.83
CA GLN A 15 -15.00 5.36 10.03
C GLN A 15 -14.82 4.04 9.26
N ARG A 16 -15.84 3.17 9.25
CA ARG A 16 -15.81 1.92 8.47
C ARG A 16 -15.61 2.19 6.98
N GLN A 17 -16.35 3.15 6.43
CA GLN A 17 -16.21 3.53 5.02
C GLN A 17 -14.81 4.07 4.71
N ARG A 18 -14.27 4.97 5.54
CA ARG A 18 -12.92 5.51 5.37
C ARG A 18 -11.84 4.44 5.46
N LEU A 19 -11.98 3.50 6.40
CA LEU A 19 -11.06 2.36 6.52
C LEU A 19 -11.14 1.43 5.32
N ALA A 20 -12.35 1.10 4.85
CA ALA A 20 -12.53 0.28 3.66
C ALA A 20 -11.91 0.94 2.41
N GLN A 21 -12.08 2.25 2.25
CA GLN A 21 -11.44 3.02 1.18
C GLN A 21 -9.91 2.95 1.29
N LEU A 22 -9.35 3.21 2.47
CA LEU A 22 -7.91 3.14 2.71
C LEU A 22 -7.34 1.76 2.41
N PHE A 23 -7.95 0.70 2.92
CA PHE A 23 -7.51 -0.67 2.70
C PHE A 23 -7.65 -1.09 1.24
N GLY A 24 -8.69 -0.63 0.55
CA GLY A 24 -8.85 -0.79 -0.88
C GLY A 24 -7.70 -0.16 -1.68
N CYS A 25 -7.34 1.09 -1.37
CA CYS A 25 -6.21 1.80 -1.98
C CYS A 25 -4.88 1.08 -1.74
N VAL A 26 -4.62 0.68 -0.49
CA VAL A 26 -3.41 -0.07 -0.09
C VAL A 26 -3.29 -1.36 -0.90
N ARG A 27 -4.38 -2.14 -1.01
CA ARG A 27 -4.39 -3.40 -1.76
C ARG A 27 -4.12 -3.19 -3.26
N VAL A 28 -4.65 -2.13 -3.86
CA VAL A 28 -4.40 -1.83 -5.28
C VAL A 28 -2.94 -1.44 -5.49
N VAL A 29 -2.38 -0.57 -4.64
CA VAL A 29 -0.96 -0.18 -4.71
C VAL A 29 -0.03 -1.39 -4.54
N TRP A 30 -0.34 -2.31 -3.62
CA TRP A 30 0.38 -3.57 -3.49
C TRP A 30 0.37 -4.37 -4.79
N ASN A 31 -0.82 -4.59 -5.36
CA ASN A 31 -1.00 -5.43 -6.54
C ASN A 31 -0.33 -4.83 -7.78
N ASP A 32 -0.47 -3.52 -8.00
CA ASP A 32 0.19 -2.81 -9.10
C ASP A 32 1.72 -2.92 -8.97
N ALA A 33 2.27 -2.78 -7.75
CA ALA A 33 3.70 -2.92 -7.51
C ALA A 33 4.19 -4.36 -7.71
N LEU A 34 3.44 -5.36 -7.21
CA LEU A 34 3.76 -6.77 -7.37
C LEU A 34 3.78 -7.18 -8.85
N GLU A 35 2.84 -6.69 -9.64
CA GLU A 35 2.77 -6.96 -11.08
C GLU A 35 4.01 -6.41 -11.82
N ILE A 36 4.49 -5.23 -11.44
CA ILE A 36 5.73 -4.66 -11.97
C ILE A 36 6.93 -5.55 -11.59
N CYS A 37 7.03 -5.95 -10.32
CA CYS A 37 8.12 -6.83 -9.86
C CYS A 37 8.15 -8.15 -10.63
N LYS A 38 6.99 -8.78 -10.85
CA LYS A 38 6.87 -10.04 -11.62
C LYS A 38 7.34 -9.93 -13.07
N LYS A 39 7.17 -8.74 -13.68
CA LYS A 39 7.52 -8.47 -15.08
C LYS A 39 8.96 -7.96 -15.25
N SER A 40 9.65 -7.67 -14.15
CA SER A 40 10.97 -7.07 -14.18
C SER A 40 12.04 -8.14 -14.02
N ASP A 41 13.04 -8.15 -14.91
CA ASP A 41 14.20 -9.06 -14.80
C ASP A 41 15.03 -8.79 -13.53
N LYS A 42 15.03 -7.55 -13.07
CA LYS A 42 15.65 -7.10 -11.82
C LYS A 42 14.63 -6.40 -10.96
N LEU A 43 14.60 -6.75 -9.67
CA LEU A 43 13.70 -6.14 -8.70
C LEU A 43 13.94 -4.61 -8.63
N PRO A 44 12.94 -3.77 -8.94
CA PRO A 44 13.05 -2.32 -8.83
C PRO A 44 13.19 -1.89 -7.37
N LYS A 45 13.78 -0.71 -7.14
CA LYS A 45 13.85 -0.15 -5.79
C LYS A 45 12.47 0.27 -5.31
N THR A 46 12.24 0.19 -3.99
CA THR A 46 10.98 0.63 -3.36
C THR A 46 10.59 2.06 -3.75
N SER A 47 11.55 2.98 -3.85
CA SER A 47 11.29 4.38 -4.25
C SER A 47 10.83 4.51 -5.70
N GLU A 48 11.33 3.66 -6.60
CA GLU A 48 10.93 3.63 -8.01
C GLU A 48 9.50 3.10 -8.13
N LEU A 49 9.19 2.01 -7.42
CA LEU A 49 7.83 1.46 -7.35
C LEU A 49 6.84 2.49 -6.81
N GLN A 50 7.14 3.14 -5.68
CA GLN A 50 6.29 4.20 -5.13
C GLN A 50 6.06 5.33 -6.12
N LYS A 51 7.08 5.77 -6.86
CA LYS A 51 6.93 6.79 -7.89
C LYS A 51 5.97 6.34 -8.99
N LEU A 52 6.06 5.10 -9.45
CA LEU A 52 5.21 4.56 -10.51
C LEU A 52 3.76 4.38 -10.04
N VAL A 53 3.55 3.56 -9.01
CA VAL A 53 2.21 3.10 -8.64
C VAL A 53 1.43 4.09 -7.76
N ILE A 54 2.13 5.05 -7.14
CA ILE A 54 1.49 6.09 -6.31
C ILE A 54 1.58 7.44 -7.00
N THR A 55 2.78 7.98 -7.22
CA THR A 55 2.93 9.37 -7.70
C THR A 55 2.44 9.56 -9.13
N GLN A 56 2.77 8.65 -10.05
CA GLN A 56 2.24 8.70 -11.42
C GLN A 56 0.84 8.09 -11.50
N GLY A 57 0.59 7.01 -10.75
CA GLY A 57 -0.76 6.42 -10.64
C GLY A 57 -1.83 7.45 -10.29
N LYS A 58 -1.61 8.29 -9.28
CA LYS A 58 -2.56 9.36 -8.89
C LYS A 58 -2.91 10.35 -9.99
N LYS A 59 -2.12 10.44 -11.06
CA LYS A 59 -2.38 11.32 -12.21
C LYS A 59 -3.21 10.66 -13.30
N THR A 60 -3.43 9.34 -13.23
CA THR A 60 -4.24 8.63 -14.23
C THR A 60 -5.70 8.58 -13.80
N PRO A 61 -6.66 8.60 -14.74
CA PRO A 61 -8.09 8.48 -14.41
C PRO A 61 -8.43 7.20 -13.63
N GLU A 62 -7.72 6.10 -13.90
CA GLU A 62 -7.97 4.78 -13.29
C GLU A 62 -7.52 4.69 -11.84
N ARG A 63 -6.68 5.63 -11.39
CA ARG A 63 -5.99 5.60 -10.10
C ARG A 63 -6.02 6.94 -9.35
N GLN A 64 -6.70 7.97 -9.87
CA GLN A 64 -6.81 9.28 -9.23
C GLN A 64 -7.37 9.23 -7.79
N TRP A 65 -8.27 8.28 -7.51
CA TRP A 65 -8.89 8.04 -6.20
C TRP A 65 -7.90 7.59 -5.11
N LEU A 66 -6.67 7.21 -5.47
CA LEU A 66 -5.59 7.02 -4.49
C LEU A 66 -5.24 8.33 -3.75
N SER A 67 -5.64 9.49 -4.29
CA SER A 67 -5.46 10.80 -3.67
C SER A 67 -6.44 11.07 -2.53
N ASP A 68 -7.50 10.27 -2.40
CA ASP A 68 -8.56 10.46 -1.39
C ASP A 68 -8.18 9.91 -0.01
N VAL A 69 -7.01 9.27 0.09
CA VAL A 69 -6.51 8.63 1.31
C VAL A 69 -5.09 9.10 1.65
N SER A 70 -4.68 8.88 2.90
CA SER A 70 -3.31 9.17 3.32
C SER A 70 -2.30 8.45 2.45
N ASN A 71 -1.23 9.16 2.08
CA ASN A 71 -0.15 8.61 1.28
C ASN A 71 0.71 7.60 2.06
N VAL A 72 0.77 7.74 3.39
CA VAL A 72 1.69 6.97 4.24
C VAL A 72 1.39 5.46 4.19
N PRO A 73 0.14 4.99 4.32
CA PRO A 73 -0.16 3.56 4.18
C PRO A 73 0.12 3.01 2.78
N LEU A 74 -0.04 3.82 1.73
CA LEU A 74 0.30 3.41 0.36
C LEU A 74 1.81 3.17 0.21
N GLN A 75 2.62 4.09 0.74
CA GLN A 75 4.08 3.94 0.74
C GLN A 75 4.53 2.73 1.56
N GLN A 76 3.91 2.53 2.72
CA GLN A 76 4.17 1.37 3.58
C GLN A 76 3.83 0.06 2.87
N SER A 77 2.73 0.01 2.12
CA SER A 77 2.35 -1.16 1.32
C SER A 77 3.45 -1.60 0.35
N VAL A 78 4.13 -0.66 -0.30
CA VAL A 78 5.24 -0.97 -1.22
C VAL A 78 6.50 -1.42 -0.45
N ALA A 79 6.74 -0.87 0.74
CA ALA A 79 7.83 -1.30 1.61
C ALA A 79 7.62 -2.73 2.13
N ASP A 80 6.40 -3.04 2.57
CA ASP A 80 6.00 -4.37 3.02
C ASP A 80 6.12 -5.40 1.89
N LEU A 81 5.81 -5.01 0.63
CA LEU A 81 6.03 -5.84 -0.55
C LEU A 81 7.53 -6.13 -0.73
N GLY A 82 8.40 -5.13 -0.59
CA GLY A 82 9.84 -5.33 -0.69
C GLY A 82 10.36 -6.34 0.33
N VAL A 83 9.88 -6.28 1.57
CA VAL A 83 10.21 -7.25 2.62
C VAL A 83 9.68 -8.64 2.27
N ALA A 84 8.41 -8.75 1.86
CA ALA A 84 7.80 -10.02 1.51
C ALA A 84 8.48 -10.69 0.31
N TYR A 85 8.83 -9.92 -0.72
CA TYR A 85 9.52 -10.41 -1.91
C TYR A 85 10.91 -10.93 -1.54
N LYS A 86 11.67 -10.15 -0.76
CA LYS A 86 12.98 -10.57 -0.25
C LYS A 86 12.88 -11.89 0.51
N ASN A 87 11.98 -11.99 1.48
CA ASN A 87 11.81 -13.20 2.30
C ASN A 87 11.33 -14.43 1.51
N PHE A 88 10.77 -14.25 0.31
CA PHE A 88 10.30 -15.36 -0.51
C PHE A 88 11.39 -15.92 -1.44
N PHE A 89 12.29 -15.07 -1.93
CA PHE A 89 13.29 -15.44 -2.94
C PHE A 89 14.72 -15.56 -2.40
N ASP A 90 15.05 -14.87 -1.30
CA ASP A 90 16.33 -15.01 -0.59
C ASP A 90 16.21 -16.08 0.52
#